data_AF-V6TPQ9-F1
#
_entry.id   AF-V6TPQ9-F1
#
_cell.length_a   1.000
_cell.length_b   1.000
_cell.length_c   1.000
_cell.angle_alpha   90.00
_cell.angle_beta   90.00
_cell.angle_gamma   90.00
#
_symmetry.space_group_name_H-M   'P 1'
#
loop_
_entity.id
_entity.type
_entity.pdbx_description
1 polymer ?
#
loop_
_entity_poly.entity_id
_entity_poly.type
_entity_poly.pdbx_seq_one_letter_code
_entity_poly.pdbx_strand_id
1 'polypeptide(L)'
;MEDIEKPSITIKNWYAVVEWSYNIDEANCSICKSPLSELCPECADLLTPVCRSVRGKCGHEYHTHCIQQWVDSNKTCPLCMADWVVSEC
;
A
#
# COMPACT_ATOMS: atom_id res chain seq x y z
N MET A 1 -36.38 37.63 27.53
CA MET A 1 -35.37 36.61 27.18
C MET A 1 -36.15 35.32 27.19
N GLU A 2 -36.62 34.88 26.02
CA GLU A 2 -37.35 33.61 25.89
C GLU A 2 -36.32 32.54 25.56
N ASP A 3 -36.16 31.59 26.48
CA ASP A 3 -35.34 30.40 26.30
C ASP A 3 -35.97 29.51 25.22
N ILE A 4 -35.35 29.50 24.04
CA ILE A 4 -35.74 28.59 22.95
C ILE A 4 -35.32 27.19 23.39
N GLU A 5 -36.28 26.40 23.85
CA GLU A 5 -36.05 25.00 24.24
C GLU A 5 -35.45 24.25 23.05
N LYS A 6 -34.18 23.85 23.23
CA LYS A 6 -33.37 23.26 22.17
C LYS A 6 -33.89 21.86 21.87
N PRO A 7 -34.27 21.54 20.62
CA PRO A 7 -34.80 20.22 20.31
C PRO A 7 -33.73 19.16 20.56
N SER A 8 -34.08 18.16 21.37
CA SER A 8 -33.21 17.02 21.68
C SER A 8 -33.59 15.82 20.80
N ILE A 9 -32.62 15.32 20.05
CA ILE A 9 -32.79 14.15 19.18
C ILE A 9 -32.28 12.94 19.94
N THR A 10 -33.14 11.93 20.11
CA THR A 10 -32.79 10.67 20.78
C THR A 10 -32.93 9.51 19.80
N ILE A 11 -31.85 8.76 19.59
CA ILE A 11 -31.88 7.56 18.73
C ILE A 11 -32.63 6.47 19.49
N LYS A 12 -33.74 5.98 18.92
CA LYS A 12 -34.56 4.93 19.53
C LYS A 12 -33.98 3.54 19.31
N ASN A 13 -33.57 3.27 18.07
CA ASN A 13 -32.99 1.99 17.65
C ASN A 13 -31.97 2.25 16.56
N TRP A 14 -30.88 1.49 16.58
CA TRP A 14 -29.85 1.52 15.56
C TRP A 14 -29.49 0.10 15.16
N TYR A 15 -29.53 -0.18 13.87
CA TYR A 15 -29.16 -1.47 13.29
C TYR A 15 -27.95 -1.24 12.39
N ALA A 16 -26.77 -1.56 12.92
CA ALA A 16 -25.54 -1.51 12.17
C ALA A 16 -25.40 -2.77 11.31
N VAL A 17 -25.08 -2.59 10.04
CA VAL A 17 -24.64 -3.68 9.16
C VAL A 17 -23.16 -3.48 8.92
N VAL A 18 -22.39 -4.56 9.05
CA VAL A 18 -20.94 -4.53 8.86
C VAL A 18 -20.54 -5.59 7.83
N GLU A 19 -19.61 -5.21 6.96
CA GLU A 19 -18.86 -6.12 6.12
C GLU A 19 -17.46 -6.25 6.72
N TRP A 20 -16.90 -7.46 6.69
CA TRP A 20 -15.55 -7.73 7.17
C TRP A 20 -14.77 -8.43 6.07
N SER A 21 -13.48 -8.16 6.04
CA SER A 21 -12.49 -8.93 5.30
C SER A 21 -11.35 -9.29 6.26
N TYR A 22 -10.55 -10.29 5.89
CA TYR A 22 -9.31 -10.54 6.61
C TYR A 22 -8.38 -9.34 6.43
N ASN A 23 -7.78 -8.88 7.54
CA ASN A 23 -6.68 -7.92 7.48
C ASN A 23 -5.42 -8.66 7.02
N ILE A 24 -5.40 -9.02 5.74
CA ILE A 24 -4.20 -9.51 5.08
C ILE A 24 -3.42 -8.25 4.76
N ASP A 25 -2.34 -7.99 5.50
CA ASP A 25 -1.30 -7.06 5.08
C ASP A 25 -0.61 -7.65 3.84
N GLU A 26 -1.34 -7.73 2.74
CA GLU A 26 -0.75 -8.00 1.45
C GLU A 26 -0.10 -6.69 1.02
N ALA A 27 1.19 -6.60 1.32
CA ALA A 27 1.96 -5.45 0.93
C ALA A 27 2.02 -5.44 -0.60
N ASN A 28 1.28 -4.52 -1.23
CA ASN A 28 1.30 -4.36 -2.67
C ASN A 28 2.47 -3.47 -3.08
N CYS A 29 3.11 -3.79 -4.19
CA CYS A 29 4.12 -2.93 -4.77
C CYS A 29 3.45 -1.63 -5.24
N SER A 30 3.81 -0.48 -4.66
CA SER A 30 3.15 0.78 -5.00
C SER A 30 3.41 1.26 -6.44
N ILE A 31 4.36 0.64 -7.15
CA ILE A 31 4.72 0.95 -8.54
C ILE A 31 3.82 0.17 -9.51
N CYS A 32 3.79 -1.17 -9.44
CA CYS A 32 2.99 -2.00 -10.35
C CYS A 32 1.60 -2.36 -9.83
N LYS A 33 1.28 -2.02 -8.57
CA LYS A 33 0.02 -2.29 -7.86
C LYS A 33 -0.32 -3.77 -7.60
N SER A 34 0.53 -4.69 -8.04
CA SER A 34 0.44 -6.12 -7.74
C SER A 34 0.94 -6.46 -6.34
N PRO A 35 0.48 -7.58 -5.74
CA PRO A 35 1.00 -8.11 -4.49
C PRO A 35 2.52 -8.35 -4.52
N LEU A 36 3.25 -8.06 -3.44
CA LEU A 36 4.69 -8.37 -3.34
C LEU A 36 4.98 -9.87 -3.27
N SER A 37 3.97 -10.69 -2.94
CA SER A 37 4.02 -12.15 -2.97
C SER A 37 3.89 -12.73 -4.37
N GLU A 38 3.41 -11.95 -5.34
CA GLU A 38 3.21 -12.36 -6.72
C GLU A 38 4.28 -11.77 -7.65
N LEU A 39 4.23 -12.18 -8.91
CA LEU A 39 5.07 -11.59 -9.95
C LEU A 39 4.53 -10.21 -10.34
N CYS A 40 5.41 -9.27 -10.68
CA CYS A 40 4.96 -8.07 -11.35
C CYS A 40 4.40 -8.41 -12.75
N PRO A 41 3.51 -7.58 -13.32
CA PRO A 41 2.85 -7.87 -14.60
C PRO A 41 3.85 -8.13 -15.74
N GLU A 42 4.95 -7.38 -15.79
CA GLU A 42 6.00 -7.56 -16.79
C GLU A 42 6.74 -8.90 -16.66
N CYS A 43 6.89 -9.45 -15.45
CA CYS A 43 7.56 -10.73 -15.24
C CYS A 43 6.64 -11.93 -15.42
N ALA A 44 5.33 -11.75 -15.24
CA ALA A 44 4.34 -12.80 -15.44
C ALA A 44 4.34 -13.31 -16.90
N ASP A 45 4.64 -12.43 -17.86
CA ASP A 45 4.67 -12.75 -19.29
C ASP A 45 5.98 -13.42 -19.78
N LEU A 46 6.97 -13.61 -18.90
CA LEU A 46 8.28 -14.17 -19.26
C LEU A 46 8.31 -15.70 -19.13
N LEU A 47 9.03 -16.36 -20.06
CA LEU A 47 9.26 -17.82 -20.06
C LEU A 47 9.98 -18.32 -18.79
N THR A 48 10.71 -17.45 -18.10
CA THR A 48 11.38 -17.74 -16.82
C THR A 48 11.08 -16.62 -15.82
N PRO A 49 9.92 -16.67 -15.14
CA PRO A 49 9.49 -15.58 -14.29
C PRO A 49 10.27 -15.58 -12.97
N VAL A 50 11.17 -14.62 -12.81
CA VAL A 50 11.88 -14.38 -11.54
C VAL A 50 11.64 -12.93 -11.14
N CYS A 51 10.78 -12.71 -10.15
CA CYS A 51 10.60 -11.39 -9.54
C CYS A 51 10.80 -11.53 -8.03
N ARG A 52 11.79 -10.83 -7.47
CA ARG A 52 12.09 -10.83 -6.04
C ARG A 52 11.68 -9.49 -5.43
N SER A 53 11.11 -9.50 -4.23
CA SER A 53 10.90 -8.29 -3.45
C SER A 53 12.23 -7.78 -2.84
N VAL A 54 12.37 -6.47 -2.78
CA VAL A 54 13.50 -5.79 -2.16
C VAL A 54 12.98 -4.70 -1.23
N ARG A 55 13.58 -4.61 -0.04
CA ARG A 55 13.28 -3.59 0.96
C ARG A 55 14.35 -2.50 0.93
N GLY A 56 13.91 -1.25 1.08
CA GLY A 56 14.82 -0.13 1.29
C GLY A 56 15.10 0.09 2.77
N LYS A 57 16.18 0.80 3.11
CA LYS A 57 16.45 1.24 4.50
C LYS A 57 15.33 2.12 5.09
N CYS A 58 14.49 2.72 4.23
CA CYS A 58 13.28 3.44 4.64
C CYS A 58 12.13 2.52 5.10
N GLY A 59 12.27 1.20 4.99
CA GLY A 59 11.25 0.21 5.40
C GLY A 59 10.23 -0.15 4.31
N HIS A 60 10.20 0.57 3.19
CA HIS A 60 9.30 0.27 2.07
C HIS A 60 9.83 -0.87 1.19
N GLU A 61 8.90 -1.71 0.72
CA GLU A 61 9.18 -2.86 -0.14
C GLU A 61 8.59 -2.70 -1.54
N TYR A 62 9.36 -3.16 -2.54
CA TYR A 62 8.97 -3.15 -3.94
C TYR A 62 9.49 -4.41 -4.64
N HIS A 63 8.94 -4.72 -5.81
CA HIS A 63 9.59 -5.65 -6.73
C HIS A 63 10.91 -5.07 -7.23
N THR A 64 11.95 -5.91 -7.34
CA THR A 64 13.30 -5.51 -7.79
C THR A 64 13.25 -4.79 -9.13
N HIS A 65 12.54 -5.34 -10.13
CA HIS A 65 12.41 -4.71 -11.45
C HIS A 65 11.69 -3.36 -11.41
N CYS A 66 10.61 -3.27 -10.64
CA CYS A 66 9.82 -2.04 -10.54
C CYS A 66 10.62 -0.91 -9.91
N ILE A 67 11.34 -1.18 -8.80
CA ILE A 67 12.15 -0.14 -8.16
C ILE A 67 13.39 0.20 -8.97
N GLN A 68 13.96 -0.75 -9.72
CA GLN A 68 15.14 -0.50 -10.53
C GLN A 68 14.84 0.50 -11.67
N GLN A 69 13.74 0.30 -12.39
CA GLN A 69 13.28 1.27 -13.41
C GLN A 69 13.04 2.66 -12.81
N TRP A 70 12.49 2.73 -11.59
CA TRP A 70 12.27 3.99 -10.91
C TRP A 70 13.59 4.69 -10.53
N VAL A 71 14.51 3.94 -9.93
CA VAL A 71 15.80 4.45 -9.43
C VAL A 71 16.72 4.91 -10.55
N ASP A 72 16.54 4.41 -11.77
CA ASP A 72 17.26 4.91 -12.94
C ASP A 72 16.95 6.39 -13.24
N SER A 73 15.71 6.82 -12.96
CA SER A 73 15.27 8.22 -13.18
C SER A 73 15.24 9.06 -11.90
N ASN A 74 14.85 8.45 -10.77
CA ASN A 74 14.65 9.13 -9.49
C ASN A 74 15.35 8.35 -8.37
N LYS A 75 16.44 8.88 -7.81
CA LYS A 75 17.22 8.21 -6.74
C LYS A 75 16.52 8.15 -5.37
N THR A 76 15.20 8.36 -5.32
CA THR A 76 14.40 8.46 -4.10
C THR A 76 13.32 7.40 -4.03
N CYS A 77 12.87 7.09 -2.83
CA CYS A 77 11.76 6.18 -2.56
C CYS A 77 10.42 6.79 -3.05
N PRO A 78 9.59 6.05 -3.81
CA PRO A 78 8.29 6.52 -4.28
C PRO A 78 7.30 6.94 -3.17
N LEU A 79 7.42 6.35 -1.97
CA LEU A 79 6.47 6.57 -0.87
C LEU A 79 6.91 7.68 0.09
N CYS A 80 8.17 7.69 0.52
CA CYS A 80 8.67 8.67 1.49
C CYS A 80 9.62 9.72 0.92
N MET A 81 9.96 9.64 -0.37
CA MET A 81 10.89 10.57 -1.04
C MET A 81 12.32 10.59 -0.47
N ALA A 82 12.66 9.74 0.51
CA ALA A 82 14.01 9.59 1.02
C ALA A 82 14.93 8.92 -0.01
N ASP A 83 16.24 9.13 0.06
CA ASP A 83 17.21 8.45 -0.80
C ASP A 83 17.04 6.93 -0.77
N TRP A 84 16.96 6.32 -1.94
CA TRP A 84 16.78 4.88 -2.06
C TRP A 84 18.10 4.16 -1.83
N VAL A 85 18.19 3.48 -0.69
CA VAL A 85 19.30 2.59 -0.34
C VAL A 85 18.71 1.23 -0.01
N VAL A 86 19.14 0.19 -0.73
CA VAL A 86 18.72 -1.19 -0.46
C VAL A 86 19.15 -1.59 0.95
N SER A 87 18.25 -2.16 1.74
CA SER A 87 18.62 -2.78 3.00
C SER A 87 19.34 -4.09 2.68
N GLU A 88 20.61 -4.20 3.08
CA GLU A 88 21.35 -5.46 2.98
C GLU A 88 20.66 -6.52 3.84
N CYS A 89 20.49 -7.73 3.29
CA CYS A 89 19.90 -8.88 3.96
C CYS A 89 20.81 -9.44 5.06
#